data_AF-A0A7S1X018-F1
#
_entry.id   AF-A0A7S1X018-F1
#
_cell.length_a   1.000
_cell.length_b   1.000
_cell.length_c   1.000
_cell.angle_alpha   90.00
_cell.angle_beta   90.00
_cell.angle_gamma   90.00
#
_symmetry.space_group_name_H-M   'P 1'
#
loop_
_entity.id
_entity.type
_entity.pdbx_description
1 polymer ?
#
loop_
_entity_poly.entity_id
_entity_poly.type
_entity_poly.pdbx_seq_one_letter_code
_entity_poly.pdbx_strand_id
1 'polypeptide(L)'
;MDGKFFFCKQDPLVEVAKLLESVPSLSLKDRYHFCTVPMDTREPAARQHLLKYARQYAMAEICEFDRPVPHKPPVSERELRNLENLHALVSTWLSLAIRLKREDIFIGVEQTEENAARIIKLMSEALKLIGERNSSPRRVRAAIEGKPSDRGKPHHAGHSTARRHSASSDKNPRGIRRRVSVRGEAAEAA
;
A
#
# COMPACT_ATOMS: atom_id res chain seq x y z
N MET A 1 -21.91 20.64 13.47
CA MET A 1 -20.60 20.46 14.15
C MET A 1 -20.37 21.71 14.98
N ASP A 2 -20.17 21.57 16.29
CA ASP A 2 -20.13 22.64 17.29
C ASP A 2 -18.70 23.18 17.56
N GLY A 3 -17.75 22.94 16.64
CA GLY A 3 -16.35 23.34 16.76
C GLY A 3 -15.50 22.45 17.68
N LYS A 4 -16.10 21.51 18.43
CA LYS A 4 -15.38 20.53 19.27
C LYS A 4 -15.18 19.18 18.58
N PHE A 5 -15.98 18.90 17.55
CA PHE A 5 -15.90 17.67 16.76
C PHE A 5 -15.40 17.97 15.34
N PHE A 6 -14.74 16.97 14.76
CA PHE A 6 -14.32 16.95 13.37
C PHE A 6 -14.81 15.65 12.71
N PHE A 7 -15.05 15.67 11.40
CA PHE A 7 -15.36 14.45 10.66
C PHE A 7 -14.07 13.62 10.50
N CYS A 8 -14.14 12.34 10.82
CA CYS A 8 -13.07 11.40 10.50
C CYS A 8 -12.83 11.37 8.99
N LYS A 9 -11.57 11.20 8.58
CA LYS A 9 -11.23 10.99 7.17
C LYS A 9 -11.89 9.71 6.67
N GLN A 10 -12.60 9.81 5.55
CA GLN A 10 -13.32 8.69 4.93
C GLN A 10 -12.67 8.23 3.62
N ASP A 11 -11.45 8.67 3.31
CA ASP A 11 -10.80 8.37 2.02
C ASP A 11 -10.73 6.86 1.73
N PRO A 12 -10.29 5.99 2.68
CA PRO A 12 -10.27 4.54 2.43
C PRO A 12 -11.67 3.95 2.21
N LEU A 13 -12.67 4.45 2.95
CA LEU A 13 -14.06 4.02 2.80
C LEU A 13 -14.59 4.36 1.40
N VAL A 14 -14.33 5.57 0.92
CA VAL A 14 -14.72 6.03 -0.43
C VAL A 14 -13.99 5.25 -1.52
N GLU A 15 -12.70 4.93 -1.33
CA GLU A 15 -11.94 4.11 -2.26
C GLU A 15 -12.52 2.69 -2.39
N VAL A 16 -12.89 2.07 -1.27
CA VAL A 16 -13.57 0.77 -1.28
C VAL A 16 -14.95 0.89 -1.93
N ALA A 17 -15.72 1.93 -1.63
CA ALA A 17 -17.03 2.13 -2.23
C ALA A 17 -16.97 2.19 -3.76
N LYS A 18 -15.98 2.90 -4.32
CA LYS A 18 -15.70 2.95 -5.77
C LYS A 18 -15.31 1.59 -6.32
N LEU A 19 -14.48 0.83 -5.61
CA LEU A 19 -14.10 -0.53 -6.02
C LEU A 19 -15.35 -1.45 -6.15
N LEU A 20 -16.29 -1.31 -5.23
CA LEU A 20 -17.52 -2.11 -5.17
C LEU A 20 -18.60 -1.65 -6.17
N GLU A 21 -18.44 -0.54 -6.89
CA GLU A 21 -19.37 -0.15 -7.97
C GLU A 21 -19.50 -1.26 -9.03
N SER A 22 -18.45 -2.06 -9.21
CA SER A 22 -18.44 -3.23 -10.09
C SER A 22 -19.22 -4.46 -9.57
N VAL A 23 -19.82 -4.39 -8.37
CA VAL A 23 -20.63 -5.46 -7.75
C VAL A 23 -21.99 -4.89 -7.35
N PRO A 24 -22.93 -4.72 -8.31
CA PRO A 24 -24.17 -3.97 -8.06
C PRO A 24 -25.20 -4.72 -7.20
N SER A 25 -25.11 -6.04 -7.08
CA SER A 25 -26.08 -6.87 -6.33
C SER A 25 -25.93 -6.82 -4.80
N LEU A 26 -24.93 -6.11 -4.26
CA LEU A 26 -24.81 -5.90 -2.82
C LEU A 26 -25.87 -4.92 -2.31
N SER A 27 -26.54 -5.29 -1.21
CA SER A 27 -27.40 -4.35 -0.49
C SER A 27 -26.57 -3.17 0.05
N LEU A 28 -27.22 -2.03 0.32
CA LEU A 28 -26.54 -0.88 0.92
C LEU A 28 -25.88 -1.24 2.26
N LYS A 29 -26.54 -2.11 3.05
CA LYS A 29 -26.03 -2.59 4.34
C LYS A 29 -24.76 -3.43 4.15
N ASP A 30 -24.77 -4.36 3.20
CA ASP A 30 -23.60 -5.23 2.96
C ASP A 30 -22.46 -4.43 2.36
N ARG A 31 -22.75 -3.53 1.42
CA ARG A 31 -21.77 -2.59 0.86
C ARG A 31 -21.10 -1.77 1.98
N TYR A 32 -21.87 -1.29 2.96
CA TYR A 32 -21.32 -0.60 4.12
C TYR A 32 -20.40 -1.51 4.97
N HIS A 33 -20.76 -2.78 5.18
CA HIS A 33 -19.89 -3.73 5.85
C HIS A 33 -18.57 -3.94 5.11
N PHE A 34 -18.60 -4.07 3.78
CA PHE A 34 -17.38 -4.16 2.97
C PHE A 34 -16.55 -2.87 3.02
N CYS A 35 -17.17 -1.69 2.97
CA CYS A 35 -16.45 -0.42 3.00
C CYS A 35 -15.79 -0.10 4.35
N THR A 36 -16.21 -0.75 5.43
CA THR A 36 -15.73 -0.49 6.79
C THR A 36 -14.81 -1.57 7.35
N VAL A 37 -14.41 -2.54 6.52
CA VAL A 37 -13.44 -3.56 6.93
C VAL A 37 -12.05 -2.96 7.15
N PRO A 38 -11.25 -3.50 8.08
CA PRO A 38 -9.85 -3.11 8.22
C PRO A 38 -9.07 -3.66 7.02
N MET A 39 -8.67 -2.78 6.10
CA MET A 39 -7.82 -3.15 4.97
C MET A 39 -6.95 -1.97 4.51
N ASP A 40 -5.78 -2.27 3.93
CA ASP A 40 -4.97 -1.25 3.27
C ASP A 40 -5.35 -1.18 1.79
N THR A 41 -6.08 -0.13 1.40
CA THR A 41 -6.50 0.10 0.01
C THR A 41 -5.33 0.43 -0.93
N ARG A 42 -4.15 0.74 -0.40
CA ARG A 42 -2.94 0.99 -1.20
C ARG A 42 -2.33 -0.30 -1.71
N GLU A 43 -2.54 -1.41 -1.02
CA GLU A 43 -2.05 -2.73 -1.41
C GLU A 43 -2.94 -3.31 -2.53
N PRO A 44 -2.44 -3.45 -3.77
CA PRO A 44 -3.26 -3.90 -4.89
C PRO A 44 -3.84 -5.30 -4.68
N ALA A 45 -3.07 -6.19 -4.04
CA ALA A 45 -3.53 -7.53 -3.70
C ALA A 45 -4.73 -7.48 -2.74
N ALA A 46 -4.73 -6.60 -1.74
CA ALA A 46 -5.84 -6.47 -0.80
C ALA A 46 -7.13 -6.03 -1.51
N ARG A 47 -7.06 -5.06 -2.41
CA ARG A 47 -8.20 -4.64 -3.24
C ARG A 47 -8.75 -5.79 -4.10
N GLN A 48 -7.87 -6.55 -4.75
CA GLN A 48 -8.28 -7.69 -5.58
C GLN A 48 -9.01 -8.76 -4.77
N HIS A 49 -8.51 -9.12 -3.59
CA HIS A 49 -9.16 -10.11 -2.74
C HIS A 49 -10.48 -9.60 -2.17
N LEU A 50 -10.56 -8.33 -1.75
CA LEU A 50 -11.83 -7.75 -1.31
C LEU A 50 -12.90 -7.85 -2.40
N LEU A 51 -12.52 -7.51 -3.63
CA LEU A 51 -13.44 -7.58 -4.76
C LEU A 51 -13.85 -9.03 -5.09
N LYS A 52 -12.92 -9.98 -4.95
CA LYS A 52 -13.22 -11.41 -5.04
C LYS A 52 -14.26 -11.83 -4.01
N TYR A 53 -14.04 -11.51 -2.73
CA TYR A 53 -14.97 -11.85 -1.64
C TYR A 53 -16.34 -11.19 -1.82
N ALA A 54 -16.36 -9.92 -2.28
CA ALA A 54 -17.60 -9.21 -2.59
C ALA A 54 -18.42 -9.90 -3.70
N ARG A 55 -17.75 -10.38 -4.75
CA ARG A 55 -18.40 -11.12 -5.85
C ARG A 55 -18.93 -12.47 -5.39
N GLN A 56 -18.10 -13.25 -4.67
CA GLN A 56 -18.52 -14.55 -4.12
C GLN A 56 -19.73 -14.38 -3.20
N TYR A 57 -19.68 -13.40 -2.29
CA TYR A 57 -20.79 -13.08 -1.40
C TYR A 57 -22.07 -12.71 -2.17
N ALA A 58 -21.93 -11.85 -3.17
CA ALA A 58 -23.05 -11.39 -3.99
C ALA A 58 -23.68 -12.50 -4.85
N MET A 59 -22.90 -13.53 -5.19
CA MET A 59 -23.35 -14.71 -5.94
C MET A 59 -23.77 -15.88 -5.04
N ALA A 60 -23.73 -15.70 -3.71
CA ALA A 60 -23.92 -16.76 -2.72
C ALA A 60 -23.00 -17.98 -2.94
N GLU A 61 -21.77 -17.73 -3.39
CA GLU A 61 -20.72 -18.74 -3.54
C GLU A 61 -19.89 -18.86 -2.26
N ILE A 62 -19.31 -20.04 -2.04
CA ILE A 62 -18.39 -20.29 -0.94
C ILE A 62 -17.18 -19.34 -1.04
N CYS A 63 -16.88 -18.70 0.07
CA CYS A 63 -15.81 -17.72 0.24
C CYS A 63 -14.81 -18.21 1.29
N GLU A 64 -13.89 -19.10 0.88
CA GLU A 64 -12.78 -19.59 1.71
C GLU A 64 -11.60 -18.61 1.79
N PHE A 65 -10.84 -18.70 2.87
CA PHE A 65 -9.51 -18.07 2.94
C PHE A 65 -8.46 -18.99 2.28
N ASP A 66 -8.15 -18.73 1.02
CA ASP A 66 -7.32 -19.59 0.15
C ASP A 66 -5.81 -19.23 0.16
N ARG A 67 -5.38 -18.37 1.08
CA ARG A 67 -3.99 -17.89 1.10
C ARG A 67 -3.11 -18.75 2.01
N PRO A 68 -2.03 -19.34 1.48
CA PRO A 68 -1.16 -20.19 2.27
C PRO A 68 -0.37 -19.35 3.29
N VAL A 69 -0.38 -19.79 4.54
CA VAL A 69 0.43 -19.20 5.60
C VAL A 69 1.79 -19.91 5.66
N PRO A 70 2.93 -19.18 5.57
CA PRO A 70 4.26 -19.77 5.51
C PRO A 70 4.60 -20.55 6.78
N HIS A 71 5.44 -21.59 6.68
CA HIS A 71 5.80 -22.43 7.83
C HIS A 71 6.96 -21.87 8.68
N LYS A 72 7.77 -20.97 8.12
CA LYS A 72 8.97 -20.44 8.76
C LYS A 72 8.88 -18.92 8.90
N PRO A 73 9.50 -18.34 9.95
CA PRO A 73 9.57 -16.89 10.09
C PRO A 73 10.28 -16.23 8.90
N PRO A 74 9.81 -15.07 8.45
CA PRO A 74 10.53 -14.21 7.51
C PRO A 74 11.97 -13.93 7.92
N VAL A 75 12.91 -13.99 6.96
CA VAL A 75 14.33 -13.67 7.20
C VAL A 75 14.74 -12.33 6.60
N SER A 76 13.87 -11.71 5.80
CA SER A 76 14.08 -10.43 5.14
C SER A 76 12.94 -9.47 5.40
N GLU A 77 13.21 -8.15 5.33
CA GLU A 77 12.18 -7.11 5.48
C GLU A 77 11.06 -7.26 4.43
N ARG A 78 11.39 -7.71 3.22
CA ARG A 78 10.40 -7.97 2.16
C ARG A 78 9.47 -9.13 2.53
N GLU A 79 10.01 -10.23 3.03
CA GLU A 79 9.19 -11.35 3.50
C GLU A 79 8.34 -10.97 4.70
N LEU A 80 8.87 -10.14 5.61
CA LEU A 80 8.13 -9.63 6.75
C LEU A 80 6.95 -8.77 6.30
N ARG A 81 7.17 -7.84 5.37
CA ARG A 81 6.09 -7.05 4.74
C ARG A 81 5.03 -7.93 4.07
N ASN A 82 5.45 -8.99 3.37
CA ASN A 82 4.50 -9.92 2.76
C ASN A 82 3.66 -10.64 3.82
N LEU A 83 4.27 -10.99 4.96
CA LEU A 83 3.57 -11.62 6.08
C LEU A 83 2.61 -10.64 6.78
N GLU A 84 2.98 -9.38 6.92
CA GLU A 84 2.09 -8.29 7.39
C GLU A 84 0.90 -8.10 6.46
N ASN A 85 1.12 -8.08 5.15
CA ASN A 85 0.04 -7.98 4.15
C ASN A 85 -0.91 -9.20 4.24
N LEU A 86 -0.36 -10.40 4.46
CA LEU A 86 -1.16 -11.61 4.67
C LEU A 86 -1.98 -11.52 5.97
N HIS A 87 -1.40 -10.98 7.04
CA HIS A 87 -2.11 -10.71 8.30
C HIS A 87 -3.27 -9.72 8.11
N ALA A 88 -3.03 -8.63 7.37
CA ALA A 88 -4.07 -7.66 7.05
C ALA A 88 -5.22 -8.33 6.28
N LEU A 89 -4.89 -9.15 5.28
CA LEU A 89 -5.88 -9.84 4.47
C LEU A 89 -6.71 -10.86 5.27
N VAL A 90 -6.08 -11.69 6.12
CA VAL A 90 -6.80 -12.64 6.97
C VAL A 90 -7.71 -11.91 7.97
N SER A 91 -7.25 -10.77 8.49
CA SER A 91 -8.05 -9.92 9.39
C SER A 91 -9.26 -9.33 8.67
N THR A 92 -9.10 -8.91 7.40
CA THR A 92 -10.21 -8.45 6.54
C THR A 92 -11.23 -9.56 6.31
N TRP A 93 -10.78 -10.77 5.99
CA TRP A 93 -11.67 -11.91 5.75
C TRP A 93 -12.48 -12.28 7.00
N LEU A 94 -11.83 -12.43 8.16
CA LEU A 94 -12.49 -12.74 9.44
C LEU A 94 -13.49 -11.63 9.82
N SER A 95 -13.09 -10.38 9.58
CA SER A 95 -13.93 -9.20 9.72
C SER A 95 -15.22 -9.25 8.91
N LEU A 96 -15.18 -9.79 7.69
CA LEU A 96 -16.36 -9.96 6.84
C LEU A 96 -17.25 -11.08 7.37
N ALA A 97 -16.66 -12.24 7.70
CA ALA A 97 -17.38 -13.39 8.23
C ALA A 97 -18.23 -13.02 9.47
N ILE A 98 -17.63 -12.30 10.42
CA ILE A 98 -18.31 -11.86 11.66
C ILE A 98 -19.41 -10.82 11.38
N ARG A 99 -19.18 -9.86 10.48
CA ARG A 99 -20.13 -8.76 10.22
C ARG A 99 -21.32 -9.20 9.37
N LEU A 100 -21.08 -10.04 8.37
CA LEU A 100 -22.12 -10.47 7.42
C LEU A 100 -22.93 -11.66 7.93
N LYS A 101 -22.40 -12.44 8.90
CA LYS A 101 -23.10 -13.54 9.58
C LYS A 101 -23.74 -14.55 8.61
N ARG A 102 -23.00 -14.90 7.56
CA ARG A 102 -23.40 -15.86 6.52
C ARG A 102 -22.49 -17.08 6.59
N GLU A 103 -22.83 -18.00 7.48
CA GLU A 103 -22.09 -19.24 7.74
C GLU A 103 -22.11 -20.20 6.54
N ASP A 104 -23.09 -20.04 5.64
CA ASP A 104 -23.21 -20.75 4.37
C ASP A 104 -22.22 -20.26 3.31
N ILE A 105 -21.71 -19.04 3.44
CA ILE A 105 -20.76 -18.41 2.50
C ILE A 105 -19.35 -18.42 3.06
N PHE A 106 -19.15 -17.93 4.30
CA PHE A 106 -17.83 -17.84 4.91
C PHE A 106 -17.53 -19.09 5.74
N ILE A 107 -16.89 -20.06 5.12
CA ILE A 107 -16.55 -21.34 5.74
C ILE A 107 -15.10 -21.38 6.24
N GLY A 108 -14.81 -22.24 7.22
CA GLY A 108 -13.46 -22.42 7.75
C GLY A 108 -12.99 -21.28 8.66
N VAL A 109 -13.91 -20.64 9.37
CA VAL A 109 -13.60 -19.52 10.29
C VAL A 109 -12.55 -19.92 11.33
N GLU A 110 -12.75 -21.04 12.02
CA GLU A 110 -11.83 -21.56 13.05
C GLU A 110 -10.40 -21.76 12.50
N GLN A 111 -10.28 -22.45 11.36
CA GLN A 111 -8.97 -22.64 10.72
C GLN A 111 -8.33 -21.30 10.31
N THR A 112 -9.14 -20.33 9.92
CA THR A 112 -8.67 -19.00 9.52
C THR A 112 -8.21 -18.18 10.73
N GLU A 113 -8.85 -18.34 11.89
CA GLU A 113 -8.41 -17.77 13.17
C GLU A 113 -7.08 -18.37 13.63
N GLU A 114 -6.92 -19.69 13.52
CA GLU A 114 -5.64 -20.35 13.79
C GLU A 114 -4.53 -19.84 12.87
N ASN A 115 -4.84 -19.65 11.59
CA ASN A 115 -3.91 -19.07 10.62
C ASN A 115 -3.52 -17.63 11.00
N ALA A 116 -4.47 -16.80 11.46
CA ALA A 116 -4.17 -15.45 11.94
C ALA A 116 -3.23 -15.47 13.16
N ALA A 117 -3.51 -16.32 14.15
CA ALA A 117 -2.65 -16.50 15.32
C ALA A 117 -1.24 -16.99 14.93
N ARG A 118 -1.15 -17.91 13.97
CA ARG A 118 0.12 -18.42 13.44
C ARG A 118 0.92 -17.33 12.73
N ILE A 119 0.27 -16.48 11.94
CA ILE A 119 0.92 -15.33 11.29
C ILE A 119 1.53 -14.39 12.34
N ILE A 120 0.78 -14.05 13.40
CA ILE A 120 1.26 -13.17 14.48
C ILE A 120 2.50 -13.77 15.17
N LYS A 121 2.50 -15.08 15.44
CA LYS A 121 3.65 -15.79 16.00
C LYS A 121 4.87 -15.67 15.09
N LEU A 122 4.72 -15.94 13.80
CA LEU A 122 5.80 -15.88 12.81
C LEU A 122 6.37 -14.46 12.65
N MET A 123 5.51 -13.43 12.64
CA MET A 123 5.95 -12.03 12.62
C MET A 123 6.77 -11.68 13.87
N SER A 124 6.31 -12.11 15.04
CA SER A 124 6.98 -11.87 16.32
C SER A 124 8.37 -12.52 16.37
N GLU A 125 8.49 -13.76 15.86
CA GLU A 125 9.77 -14.47 15.74
C GLU A 125 10.70 -13.78 14.73
N ALA A 126 10.19 -13.37 13.57
CA ALA A 126 10.99 -12.67 12.56
C ALA A 126 11.54 -11.33 13.07
N LEU A 127 10.71 -10.54 13.77
CA LEU A 127 11.14 -9.26 14.35
C LEU A 127 12.28 -9.44 15.36
N LYS A 128 12.24 -10.50 16.19
CA LYS A 128 13.32 -10.84 17.12
C LYS A 128 14.61 -11.16 16.36
N LEU A 129 14.54 -12.05 15.38
CA LEU A 129 15.70 -12.48 14.59
C LEU A 129 16.34 -11.33 13.80
N ILE A 130 15.51 -10.47 13.18
CA ILE A 130 15.99 -9.29 12.44
C ILE A 130 16.60 -8.27 13.42
N GLY A 131 15.98 -8.06 14.58
CA GLY A 131 16.50 -7.20 15.64
C GLY A 131 17.88 -7.64 16.13
N GLU A 132 18.03 -8.92 16.47
CA GLU A 132 19.29 -9.53 16.90
C GLU A 132 20.39 -9.36 15.83
N ARG A 133 20.08 -9.67 14.57
CA ARG A 133 21.01 -9.49 13.44
C ARG A 133 21.45 -8.03 13.28
N ASN A 134 20.54 -7.09 13.45
CA ASN A 134 20.82 -5.65 13.33
C ASN A 134 21.65 -5.11 14.51
N SER A 135 21.50 -5.70 15.69
CA SER A 135 22.24 -5.33 16.91
C SER A 135 23.67 -5.92 16.99
N SER A 136 24.05 -6.81 16.07
CA SER A 136 25.36 -7.45 16.11
C SER A 136 26.53 -6.42 16.03
N PRO A 137 27.56 -6.54 16.89
CA PRO A 137 28.66 -5.56 16.96
C PRO A 137 29.38 -5.33 15.63
N ARG A 138 29.41 -6.36 14.78
CA ARG A 138 30.09 -6.35 13.47
C ARG A 138 29.45 -5.37 12.48
N ARG A 139 28.12 -5.19 12.52
CA ARG A 139 27.42 -4.21 11.68
C ARG A 139 27.38 -2.81 12.28
N VAL A 140 27.30 -2.70 13.61
CA VAL A 140 27.42 -1.41 14.30
C VAL A 140 28.79 -0.78 14.01
N ARG A 141 29.88 -1.57 14.08
CA ARG A 141 31.23 -1.11 13.72
C ARG A 141 31.34 -0.71 12.24
N ALA A 142 30.83 -1.52 11.31
CA ALA A 142 30.83 -1.18 9.88
C ALA A 142 30.01 0.07 9.54
N ALA A 143 28.91 0.33 10.25
CA ALA A 143 28.11 1.55 10.09
C ALA A 143 28.80 2.80 10.67
N ILE A 144 29.61 2.63 11.72
CA ILE A 144 30.43 3.70 12.32
C ILE A 144 31.64 4.01 11.43
N GLU A 145 32.28 2.99 10.85
CA GLU A 145 33.49 3.13 10.02
C GLU A 145 33.19 3.60 8.57
N GLY A 146 31.93 3.50 8.11
CA GLY A 146 31.54 3.73 6.70
C GLY A 146 31.17 5.16 6.27
N LYS A 147 31.40 6.20 7.09
CA LYS A 147 31.15 7.61 6.68
C LYS A 147 32.42 8.47 6.77
N PRO A 148 33.09 8.79 5.64
CA PRO A 148 33.98 9.94 5.60
C PRO A 148 33.13 11.21 5.64
N SER A 149 33.32 12.01 6.67
CA SER A 149 32.79 13.38 6.77
C SER A 149 33.57 14.27 5.80
N ASP A 150 33.04 14.55 4.62
CA ASP A 150 33.51 15.66 3.78
C ASP A 150 33.13 16.98 4.45
N ARG A 151 33.99 17.46 5.36
CA ARG A 151 33.94 18.81 5.93
C ARG A 151 35.26 19.50 5.66
N GLY A 152 35.20 20.53 4.82
CA GLY A 152 36.08 21.69 4.90
C GLY A 152 37.15 21.74 3.81
N LYS A 153 36.82 22.33 2.67
CA LYS A 153 37.84 23.04 1.87
C LYS A 153 37.90 24.50 2.37
N PRO A 154 39.07 25.00 2.80
CA PRO A 154 39.22 26.38 3.23
C PRO A 154 39.25 27.34 2.03
N HIS A 155 38.55 28.47 2.18
CA HIS A 155 38.63 29.62 1.28
C HIS A 155 40.01 30.29 1.45
N HIS A 156 40.84 30.25 0.40
CA HIS A 156 41.99 31.16 0.30
C HIS A 156 41.60 32.42 -0.47
N ALA A 157 41.71 33.55 0.21
CA ALA A 157 41.72 34.88 -0.38
C ALA A 157 43.07 35.13 -1.09
N GLY A 158 43.00 35.62 -2.32
CA GLY A 158 44.14 36.10 -3.11
C GLY A 158 43.64 37.04 -4.19
N HIS A 159 44.10 38.29 -4.11
CA HIS A 159 43.60 39.45 -4.84
C HIS A 159 44.42 39.72 -6.12
N SER A 160 43.81 40.46 -7.07
CA SER A 160 44.44 41.19 -8.20
C SER A 160 44.80 40.33 -9.44
N THR A 161 44.51 40.66 -10.70
CA THR A 161 44.04 41.90 -11.38
C THR A 161 43.65 41.59 -12.83
N ALA A 162 42.90 42.51 -13.44
CA ALA A 162 42.92 42.90 -14.88
C ALA A 162 41.66 42.61 -15.73
N ARG A 163 40.85 43.69 -15.80
CA ARG A 163 40.33 44.37 -17.01
C ARG A 163 39.48 43.60 -18.04
N ARG A 164 38.21 44.07 -18.06
CA ARG A 164 37.41 44.63 -19.18
C ARG A 164 37.11 43.74 -20.39
N HIS A 165 35.82 43.59 -20.67
CA HIS A 165 35.06 44.10 -21.83
C HIS A 165 33.73 43.33 -21.87
N SER A 166 32.64 43.90 -21.36
CA SER A 166 31.61 44.68 -22.10
C SER A 166 30.68 43.85 -22.98
N ALA A 167 29.39 44.17 -22.84
CA ALA A 167 28.25 43.85 -23.70
C ALA A 167 27.69 42.42 -23.56
N SER A 168 26.41 42.14 -23.79
CA SER A 168 25.15 42.89 -23.88
C SER A 168 24.17 41.84 -24.38
N SER A 169 22.92 41.94 -23.95
CA SER A 169 21.75 41.45 -24.70
C SER A 169 21.57 39.92 -24.80
N ASP A 170 20.50 39.36 -24.22
CA ASP A 170 19.11 39.43 -24.70
C ASP A 170 18.74 38.13 -25.45
N LYS A 171 17.46 37.79 -25.39
CA LYS A 171 16.74 36.75 -26.17
C LYS A 171 16.61 35.35 -25.56
N ASN A 172 15.57 35.25 -24.73
CA ASN A 172 14.55 34.21 -24.92
C ASN A 172 13.90 34.38 -26.31
N PRO A 173 13.61 33.27 -27.03
CA PRO A 173 12.21 33.09 -27.41
C PRO A 173 11.74 31.63 -27.38
N ARG A 174 10.51 31.47 -26.85
CA ARG A 174 9.33 30.80 -27.47
C ARG A 174 9.67 29.52 -28.26
N GLY A 175 9.24 28.35 -27.80
CA GLY A 175 7.83 27.96 -27.83
C GLY A 175 7.54 27.10 -29.07
N ILE A 176 7.39 25.79 -28.88
CA ILE A 176 6.83 24.90 -29.90
C ILE A 176 5.63 24.18 -29.29
N ARG A 177 4.44 24.71 -29.62
CA ARG A 177 3.18 23.95 -29.66
C ARG A 177 3.22 23.01 -30.85
N ARG A 178 2.94 21.72 -30.65
CA ARG A 178 2.31 20.84 -31.67
C ARG A 178 1.22 20.05 -30.95
N ARG A 179 -0.04 20.51 -31.09
CA ARG A 179 -1.08 20.06 -32.04
C ARG A 179 -1.52 18.62 -31.79
N VAL A 180 -2.65 18.55 -31.09
CA VAL A 180 -3.64 17.48 -31.08
C VAL A 180 -4.01 17.11 -32.52
N SER A 181 -4.10 15.81 -32.80
CA SER A 181 -4.79 15.26 -33.96
C SER A 181 -5.84 14.26 -33.48
N VAL A 182 -7.07 14.73 -33.39
CA VAL A 182 -8.27 13.89 -33.32
C VAL A 182 -8.59 13.45 -34.74
N ARG A 183 -8.68 12.13 -34.97
CA ARG A 183 -9.46 11.56 -36.07
C ARG A 183 -10.37 10.51 -35.45
N GLY A 184 -11.65 10.85 -35.35
CA GLY A 184 -12.71 9.86 -35.33
C GLY A 184 -13.09 9.52 -36.77
N GLU A 185 -13.57 8.32 -36.98
CA GLU A 185 -14.65 8.05 -37.93
C GLU A 185 -15.32 6.72 -37.55
N ALA A 186 -16.65 6.75 -37.58
CA ALA A 186 -17.58 5.69 -37.30
C ALA A 186 -18.00 4.98 -38.60
N ALA A 187 -18.42 3.72 -38.49
CA ALA A 187 -19.39 3.02 -39.35
C ALA A 187 -19.61 1.63 -38.70
N GLU A 188 -20.77 1.23 -38.17
CA GLU A 188 -22.11 1.02 -38.73
C GLU A 188 -22.37 -0.44 -39.20
N ALA A 189 -23.45 -0.99 -38.64
CA ALA A 189 -24.36 -2.05 -39.10
C ALA A 189 -23.84 -3.47 -39.43
N ALA A 190 -24.28 -4.44 -38.62
CA ALA A 190 -25.30 -5.44 -38.97
C ALA A 190 -25.75 -6.22 -37.72
#